data_AF-A0A6C0C3A4-F1
#
_entry.id   AF-A0A6C0C3A4-F1
#
_cell.length_a   1.000
_cell.length_b   1.000
_cell.length_c   1.000
_cell.angle_alpha   90.00
_cell.angle_beta   90.00
_cell.angle_gamma   90.00
#
_symmetry.space_group_name_H-M   'P 1'
#
loop_
_entity.id
_entity.type
_entity.pdbx_description
1 polymer ?
#
loop_
_entity_poly.entity_id
_entity_poly.type
_entity_poly.pdbx_seq_one_letter_code
_entity_poly.pdbx_strand_id
1 'polypeptide(L)' 'MPTIPELLAEYISQFDEKEKIAYDIAIEYLGSSFNLEKSIGFQDWLKKKAK' A
#
# COMPACT_ATOMS: atom_id res chain seq x y z
N MET A 1 -12.42 2.08 14.96
CA MET A 1 -11.99 1.18 13.87
C MET A 1 -11.10 2.01 12.97
N PRO A 2 -9.86 1.58 12.66
CA PRO A 2 -8.98 2.33 11.77
C PRO A 2 -9.61 2.40 10.37
N THR A 3 -9.51 3.56 9.73
CA THR A 3 -10.03 3.76 8.37
C THR A 3 -9.05 3.23 7.32
N ILE A 4 -9.54 2.91 6.11
CA ILE A 4 -8.69 2.47 4.97
C ILE A 4 -7.49 3.40 4.73
N PRO A 5 -7.63 4.75 4.68
CA PRO A 5 -6.50 5.64 4.48
C PRO A 5 -5.44 5.56 5.60
N GLU A 6 -5.84 5.35 6.86
CA GLU A 6 -4.88 5.16 7.96
C GLU A 6 -4.07 3.87 7.80
N LEU A 7 -4.73 2.79 7.39
CA LEU A 7 -4.07 1.50 7.15
C LEU A 7 -3.09 1.58 5.97
N LEU A 8 -3.44 2.31 4.91
CA LEU A 8 -2.54 2.56 3.78
C LEU A 8 -1.30 3.34 4.21
N ALA A 9 -1.48 4.39 5.01
CA ALA A 9 -0.36 5.17 5.53
C ALA A 9 0.57 4.31 6.40
N GLU A 10 0.01 3.45 7.25
CA GLU A 10 0.77 2.51 8.08
C GLU A 10 1.51 1.46 7.24
N TYR A 11 0.90 0.98 6.16
CA TYR A 11 1.51 0.04 5.22
C TYR A 11 2.69 0.69 4.46
N ILE A 12 2.50 1.91 3.94
CA ILE A 12 3.56 2.69 3.27
C ILE A 12 4.67 3.07 4.26
N SER A 13 4.34 3.28 5.55
CA SER A 13 5.35 3.56 6.56
C SER A 13 6.27 2.37 6.85
N GLN A 14 5.84 1.14 6.54
CA GLN A 14 6.66 -0.07 6.64
C GLN A 14 7.50 -0.33 5.38
N PHE A 15 7.31 0.44 4.31
CA PHE A 15 8.05 0.25 3.07
C PHE A 15 9.51 0.61 3.25
N ASP A 16 10.36 -0.29 2.78
CA ASP A 16 11.77 -0.02 2.61
C ASP A 16 12.00 0.90 1.39
N GLU A 17 13.23 1.36 1.21
CA GLU A 17 13.56 2.36 0.19
C GLU A 17 13.20 1.86 -1.23
N LYS A 18 13.39 0.57 -1.47
CA LYS A 18 13.03 -0.10 -2.73
C LYS A 18 11.52 -0.15 -2.97
N GLU A 19 10.75 -0.43 -1.93
CA GLU A 19 9.29 -0.52 -2.01
C GLU A 19 8.67 0.86 -2.23
N LYS A 20 9.24 1.91 -1.61
CA LYS A 20 8.86 3.30 -1.89
C LYS A 20 9.13 3.68 -3.34
N ILE A 21 10.29 3.33 -3.89
CA ILE A 21 10.62 3.58 -5.29
C ILE A 21 9.65 2.83 -6.22
N ALA A 22 9.38 1.56 -5.96
CA ALA A 22 8.42 0.79 -6.77
C ALA A 22 6.99 1.36 -6.69
N TYR A 23 6.59 1.82 -5.51
CA TYR A 23 5.31 2.49 -5.27
C TYR A 23 5.20 3.80 -6.03
N ASP A 24 6.25 4.62 -6.00
CA ASP A 24 6.32 5.90 -6.69
C ASP A 24 6.27 5.71 -8.22
N ILE A 25 7.05 4.75 -8.75
CA ILE A 25 6.99 4.35 -10.16
C ILE A 25 5.58 3.88 -10.54
N ALA A 26 4.95 3.06 -9.70
CA ALA A 26 3.59 2.58 -9.97
C ALA A 26 2.57 3.73 -9.97
N ILE A 27 2.67 4.68 -9.04
CA ILE A 27 1.85 5.89 -9.05
C ILE A 27 2.13 6.75 -10.29
N GLU A 28 3.38 6.91 -10.68
CA GLU A 28 3.73 7.71 -11.85
C GLU A 28 3.20 7.08 -13.15
N TYR A 29 3.32 5.75 -13.27
CA TYR A 29 2.87 5.01 -14.46
C TYR A 29 1.36 4.80 -14.54
N LEU A 30 0.70 4.50 -13.41
CA LEU A 30 -0.72 4.16 -13.37
C LEU A 30 -1.60 5.34 -12.93
N GLY A 31 -1.02 6.37 -12.30
CA GLY A 31 -1.69 7.59 -11.86
C GLY A 31 -2.97 7.29 -11.10
N SER A 32 -4.08 7.86 -11.59
CA SER A 32 -5.42 7.68 -11.04
C SER A 32 -5.97 6.25 -11.13
N SER A 33 -5.35 5.38 -11.94
CA SER A 33 -5.73 3.96 -12.03
C SER A 33 -5.01 3.11 -10.98
N PHE A 34 -3.98 3.65 -10.34
CA PHE A 34 -3.30 2.95 -9.26
C PHE A 34 -4.17 2.95 -8.01
N ASN A 35 -4.41 1.76 -7.46
CA ASN A 35 -5.11 1.64 -6.19
C ASN A 35 -4.38 0.67 -5.26
N LEU A 36 -3.65 1.24 -4.30
CA LEU A 36 -2.90 0.50 -3.30
C LEU A 36 -3.83 -0.37 -2.42
N GLU A 37 -5.06 0.07 -2.13
CA GLU A 37 -6.00 -0.70 -1.30
C GLU A 37 -6.35 -2.06 -1.94
N LYS A 38 -6.40 -2.10 -3.27
CA LYS A 38 -6.74 -3.29 -4.07
C LYS A 38 -5.50 -4.06 -4.48
N SER A 39 -4.31 -3.57 -4.15
CA SER A 39 -3.06 -4.24 -4.47
C SER A 39 -2.90 -5.49 -3.62
N ILE A 40 -2.35 -6.54 -4.23
CA ILE A 40 -2.16 -7.86 -3.60
C ILE A 40 -1.33 -7.72 -2.32
N GLY A 41 -0.30 -6.87 -2.33
CA GLY A 41 0.56 -6.63 -1.16
C GLY A 41 -0.20 -6.09 0.05
N PHE A 42 -1.07 -5.09 -0.14
CA PHE A 42 -1.87 -4.52 0.95
C PHE A 42 -2.91 -5.51 1.47
N GLN A 43 -3.58 -6.25 0.57
CA GLN A 43 -4.54 -7.29 0.94
C GLN A 43 -3.89 -8.42 1.74
N ASP A 44 -2.67 -8.85 1.38
CA ASP A 44 -1.92 -9.85 2.13
C ASP A 44 -1.49 -9.32 3.51
N TRP A 45 -1.05 -8.07 3.56
CA TRP A 45 -0.67 -7.43 4.81
C TRP A 45 -1.86 -7.28 5.78
N LEU A 46 -3.04 -6.88 5.29
CA LEU A 46 -4.26 -6.83 6.08
C LEU A 46 -4.61 -8.21 6.67
N LYS A 47 -4.47 -9.29 5.88
CA LYS A 47 -4.69 -10.66 6.36
C LYS A 47 -3.69 -11.06 7.45
N LYS A 48 -2.43 -10.65 7.34
CA LYS A 48 -1.41 -10.89 8.38
C LYS A 48 -1.67 -10.10 9.65
N LYS A 49 -2.10 -8.83 9.54
CA LYS A 49 -2.41 -7.96 10.68
C LYS A 49 -3.67 -8.42 11.44
N ALA A 50 -4.61 -9.05 10.75
CA ALA A 50 -5.84 -9.58 11.35
C ALA A 50 -5.67 -10.96 12.03
N LYS A 51 -4.47 -11.55 11.98
CA LYS A 51 -4.16 -12.86 12.57
C LYS A 51 -3.37 -12.71 13.86
#